data_AF-A0AA37CYC8-F1
#
_entry.id   AF-A0AA37CYC8-F1
#
_cell.length_a   1.000
_cell.length_b   1.000
_cell.length_c   1.000
_cell.angle_alpha   90.00
_cell.angle_beta   90.00
_cell.angle_gamma   90.00
#
_symmetry.space_group_name_H-M   'P 1'
#
loop_
_entity.id
_entity.type
_entity.pdbx_description
1 polymer ?
#
loop_
_entity_poly.entity_id
_entity_poly.type
_entity_poly.pdbx_seq_one_letter_code
_entity_poly.pdbx_strand_id
1 'polypeptide(L)'
;MGEIIMKLVSRFLLILVATQALAGQVIVNQGLSSADTFALRDQLAREHEWQEWLRFQQAIKWLEVLPVNCDLVGGAGQEYRCGDDYYRPYRQNGRDLYIQGDPPGASPQRPIKKAP
;
A
#
# COMPACT_ATOMS: atom_id res chain seq x y z
N MET A 1 48.11 44.83 -18.85
CA MET A 1 46.75 44.66 -18.28
C MET A 1 45.67 44.33 -19.33
N GLY A 2 45.72 44.87 -20.56
CA GLY A 2 44.67 44.65 -21.58
C GLY A 2 44.47 43.21 -22.07
N GLU A 3 45.53 42.41 -22.19
CA GLU A 3 45.45 41.00 -22.63
C GLU A 3 44.64 40.11 -21.68
N ILE A 4 44.75 40.34 -20.37
CA ILE A 4 44.03 39.56 -19.35
C ILE A 4 42.54 39.91 -19.41
N ILE A 5 42.21 41.18 -19.61
CA ILE A 5 40.84 41.67 -19.76
C ILE A 5 40.20 41.07 -21.02
N MET A 6 40.91 41.03 -22.15
CA MET A 6 40.40 40.44 -23.40
C MET A 6 40.08 38.94 -23.26
N LYS A 7 40.94 38.19 -22.56
CA LYS A 7 40.74 36.75 -22.30
C LYS A 7 39.57 36.50 -21.35
N LEU A 8 39.41 37.35 -20.32
CA LEU A 8 38.26 37.27 -19.41
C LEU A 8 36.95 37.58 -20.13
N VAL A 9 36.92 38.61 -20.97
CA VAL A 9 35.74 38.98 -21.76
C VAL A 9 35.39 37.89 -22.77
N SER A 10 36.37 37.30 -23.45
CA SER A 10 36.15 36.19 -24.39
C SER A 10 35.60 34.94 -23.70
N ARG A 11 36.11 34.59 -22.51
CA ARG A 11 35.57 33.49 -21.71
C ARG A 11 34.16 33.79 -21.19
N PHE A 12 33.89 35.03 -20.81
CA PHE A 12 32.57 35.45 -20.35
C PHE A 12 31.52 35.41 -21.47
N LEU A 13 31.92 35.80 -22.69
CA LEU A 13 31.07 35.73 -23.88
C LEU A 13 30.70 34.27 -24.23
N LEU A 14 31.66 33.34 -24.11
CA LEU A 14 31.41 31.90 -24.34
C LEU A 14 30.41 31.32 -23.33
N ILE A 15 30.43 31.77 -22.08
CA ILE A 15 29.50 31.31 -21.04
C ILE A 15 28.06 31.83 -21.30
N LEU A 16 27.93 33.08 -21.78
CA LEU A 16 26.63 33.67 -22.12
C LEU A 16 25.97 33.01 -23.35
N VAL A 17 26.76 32.50 -24.30
CA VAL A 17 26.23 31.76 -25.46
C VAL A 17 25.72 30.37 -25.07
N ALA A 18 26.24 29.78 -23.99
CA ALA A 18 25.85 28.45 -23.52
C ALA A 18 24.54 28.42 -22.71
N THR A 19 24.02 29.57 -22.27
CA THR A 19 22.71 29.63 -21.62
C THR A 19 21.61 29.51 -22.69
N GLN A 20 21.21 28.28 -22.98
CA GLN A 20 20.01 28.01 -23.74
C GLN A 20 18.83 28.60 -22.97
N ALA A 21 18.18 29.62 -23.55
CA ALA A 21 16.94 30.14 -23.03
C ALA A 21 15.92 29.00 -23.03
N LEU A 22 15.67 28.42 -21.85
CA LEU A 22 14.55 27.51 -21.64
C LEU A 22 13.27 28.36 -21.74
N ALA A 23 12.80 28.57 -22.96
CA ALA A 23 11.43 28.95 -23.18
C ALA A 23 10.58 27.75 -22.72
N GLY A 24 10.02 27.86 -21.51
CA GLY A 24 9.09 26.87 -20.98
C GLY A 24 8.06 26.54 -22.04
N GLN A 25 7.91 25.26 -22.34
CA GLN A 25 7.01 24.80 -23.39
C GLN A 25 5.60 25.27 -23.03
N VAL A 26 5.04 26.21 -23.80
CA VAL A 26 3.64 26.57 -23.69
C VAL A 26 2.85 25.41 -24.29
N ILE A 27 2.51 24.43 -23.46
CA ILE A 27 1.63 23.33 -23.82
C ILE A 27 0.25 23.93 -23.98
N VAL A 28 -0.10 24.29 -25.21
CA VAL A 28 -1.49 24.55 -25.56
C VAL A 28 -2.14 23.19 -25.69
N ASN A 29 -2.87 22.76 -24.65
CA ASN A 29 -3.79 21.63 -24.76
C ASN A 29 -4.91 22.06 -25.72
N GLN A 30 -4.66 21.92 -27.02
CA GLN A 30 -5.73 21.89 -28.00
C GLN A 30 -6.53 20.65 -27.65
N GLY A 31 -7.70 20.86 -27.03
CA GLY A 31 -8.58 19.80 -26.58
C GLY A 31 -8.96 18.91 -27.77
N LEU A 32 -8.21 17.84 -27.97
CA LEU A 32 -8.42 16.82 -28.99
C LEU A 32 -7.61 15.56 -28.62
N SER A 33 -7.95 15.01 -27.47
CA SER A 33 -8.24 13.59 -27.40
C SER A 33 -9.23 13.45 -26.26
N SER A 34 -10.37 12.82 -26.50
CA SER A 34 -11.12 12.18 -25.42
C SER A 34 -10.10 11.36 -24.64
N ALA A 35 -9.64 11.87 -23.50
CA ALA A 35 -8.99 11.01 -22.53
C ALA A 35 -10.01 9.89 -22.33
N ASP A 36 -9.64 8.64 -22.63
CA ASP A 36 -10.53 7.50 -22.51
C ASP A 36 -10.94 7.39 -21.04
N THR A 37 -11.99 8.12 -20.68
CA THR A 37 -12.52 8.21 -19.30
C THR A 37 -12.97 6.83 -18.86
N PHE A 38 -13.35 5.97 -19.80
CA PHE A 38 -13.62 4.56 -19.59
C PHE A 38 -12.35 3.76 -19.27
N ALA A 39 -11.24 3.96 -20.00
CA ALA A 39 -9.98 3.29 -19.70
C ALA A 39 -9.43 3.73 -18.32
N LEU A 40 -9.54 5.03 -18.02
CA LEU A 40 -9.14 5.59 -16.73
C LEU A 40 -10.02 5.05 -15.58
N ARG A 41 -11.34 4.98 -15.78
CA ARG A 41 -12.27 4.40 -14.80
C ARG A 41 -11.96 2.93 -14.54
N ASP A 42 -11.67 2.17 -15.58
CA ASP A 42 -11.41 0.74 -15.49
C ASP A 42 -10.06 0.42 -14.81
N GLN A 43 -9.08 1.31 -14.97
CA GLN A 43 -7.84 1.27 -14.21
C GLN A 43 -8.08 1.62 -12.74
N LEU A 44 -8.84 2.68 -12.45
CA LEU A 44 -9.17 3.09 -11.08
C LEU A 44 -10.03 2.05 -10.35
N ALA A 45 -10.94 1.38 -11.04
CA ALA A 45 -11.76 0.31 -10.48
C ALA A 45 -10.90 -0.86 -10.02
N ARG A 46 -9.97 -1.31 -10.86
CA ARG A 46 -9.00 -2.37 -10.51
C ARG A 46 -8.10 -1.99 -9.34
N GLU A 47 -7.61 -0.75 -9.30
CA GLU A 47 -6.79 -0.26 -8.19
C GLU A 47 -7.60 -0.20 -6.88
N HIS A 48 -8.88 0.17 -6.94
CA HIS A 48 -9.77 0.21 -5.79
C HIS A 48 -10.05 -1.19 -5.25
N GLU A 49 -10.41 -2.14 -6.13
CA GLU A 49 -10.62 -3.53 -5.75
C GLU A 49 -9.35 -4.15 -5.15
N TRP A 50 -8.18 -3.83 -5.70
CA TRP A 50 -6.90 -4.24 -5.15
C TRP A 50 -6.64 -3.65 -3.76
N GLN A 51 -6.93 -2.37 -3.55
CA GLN A 51 -6.81 -1.73 -2.23
C GLN A 51 -7.79 -2.32 -1.20
N GLU A 52 -9.03 -2.60 -1.61
CA GLU A 52 -9.99 -3.30 -0.76
C GLU A 52 -9.51 -4.73 -0.45
N TRP A 53 -8.99 -5.44 -1.45
CA TRP A 53 -8.39 -6.77 -1.28
C TRP A 53 -7.18 -6.75 -0.34
N LEU A 54 -6.32 -5.74 -0.41
CA LEU A 54 -5.20 -5.56 0.50
C LEU A 54 -5.66 -5.36 1.96
N ARG A 55 -6.83 -4.75 2.21
CA ARG A 55 -7.41 -4.73 3.56
C ARG A 55 -7.81 -6.13 4.05
N PHE A 56 -8.05 -7.08 3.15
CA PHE A 56 -8.37 -8.46 3.47
C PHE A 56 -7.13 -9.39 3.52
N GLN A 57 -5.93 -8.90 3.17
CA GLN A 57 -4.67 -9.67 3.21
C GLN A 57 -4.08 -9.82 4.62
N GLN A 58 -4.82 -9.51 5.69
CA GLN A 58 -4.39 -9.82 7.05
C GLN A 58 -4.15 -11.33 7.14
N ALA A 59 -2.88 -11.73 7.12
CA ALA A 59 -2.48 -13.11 6.96
C ALA A 59 -3.06 -13.97 8.09
N ILE A 60 -4.02 -14.83 7.75
CA ILE A 60 -4.53 -15.84 8.68
C ILE A 60 -3.38 -16.84 8.88
N LYS A 61 -2.77 -16.82 10.05
CA LYS A 61 -1.70 -17.74 10.42
C LYS A 61 -2.30 -19.03 10.97
N TRP A 62 -2.01 -20.14 10.31
CA TRP A 62 -2.45 -21.49 10.69
C TRP A 62 -1.29 -22.21 11.34
N LEU A 63 -1.52 -22.81 12.50
CA LEU A 63 -0.53 -23.64 13.17
C LEU A 63 -1.13 -25.01 13.45
N GLU A 64 -0.35 -26.05 13.22
CA GLU A 64 -0.73 -27.41 13.63
C GLU A 64 -0.43 -27.65 15.12
N VAL A 65 0.51 -26.89 15.68
CA VAL A 65 0.94 -26.96 17.07
C VAL A 65 1.04 -25.57 17.67
N LEU A 66 0.59 -25.43 18.92
CA LEU A 66 0.73 -24.19 19.68
C LEU A 66 2.21 -23.97 20.08
N PRO A 67 2.66 -22.71 20.13
CA PRO A 67 3.93 -22.34 20.74
C PRO A 67 4.03 -22.79 22.22
N VAL A 68 5.25 -22.84 22.74
CA VAL A 68 5.48 -23.10 24.17
C VAL A 68 4.98 -21.91 25.01
N ASN A 69 4.43 -22.18 26.20
CA ASN A 69 3.86 -21.20 27.15
C ASN A 69 2.58 -20.47 26.65
N CYS A 70 1.63 -21.21 26.08
CA CYS A 70 0.29 -20.68 25.80
C CYS A 70 -0.69 -20.99 26.94
N ASP A 71 -1.45 -19.99 27.34
CA ASP A 71 -2.46 -20.11 28.39
C ASP A 71 -3.84 -20.34 27.79
N LEU A 72 -4.63 -21.22 28.40
CA LEU A 72 -6.03 -21.42 28.03
C LEU A 72 -6.85 -20.28 28.62
N VAL A 73 -7.34 -19.39 27.77
CA VAL A 73 -8.15 -18.24 28.17
C VAL A 73 -9.60 -18.65 28.00
N GLY A 74 -10.20 -19.12 29.09
CA GLY A 74 -11.57 -19.62 29.11
C GLY A 74 -12.55 -18.64 28.44
N GLY A 75 -13.13 -19.08 27.33
CA GLY A 75 -14.18 -18.46 26.53
C GLY A 75 -14.92 -19.57 25.82
N ALA A 76 -16.10 -19.29 25.24
CA ALA A 76 -17.04 -20.29 24.71
C ALA A 76 -16.47 -21.25 23.63
N GLY A 77 -15.19 -21.12 23.24
CA GLY A 77 -14.51 -21.93 22.23
C GLY A 77 -13.08 -22.40 22.53
N GLN A 78 -12.68 -22.61 23.80
CA GLN A 78 -11.35 -23.18 24.14
C GLN A 78 -10.18 -22.38 23.52
N GLU A 79 -10.18 -21.07 23.72
CA GLU A 79 -9.18 -20.16 23.14
C GLU A 79 -7.84 -20.22 23.89
N TYR A 80 -6.74 -20.14 23.13
CA TYR A 80 -5.38 -20.12 23.67
C TYR A 80 -4.76 -18.74 23.43
N ARG A 81 -4.06 -18.20 24.43
CA ARG A 81 -3.28 -16.97 24.31
C ARG A 81 -1.81 -17.28 24.44
N CYS A 82 -1.03 -16.85 23.46
CA CYS A 82 0.42 -17.01 23.44
C CYS A 82 1.04 -15.62 23.32
N GLY A 83 1.47 -15.04 24.45
CA GLY A 83 1.91 -13.64 24.50
C GLY A 83 0.78 -12.66 24.16
N ASP A 84 0.90 -11.99 23.01
CA ASP A 84 -0.10 -11.04 22.49
C ASP A 84 -1.01 -11.66 21.42
N ASP A 85 -0.71 -12.88 20.97
CA ASP A 85 -1.48 -13.58 19.95
C ASP A 85 -2.57 -14.46 20.58
N TYR A 86 -3.73 -14.53 19.92
CA TYR A 86 -4.84 -15.41 20.30
C TYR A 86 -5.09 -16.46 19.23
N TYR A 87 -5.29 -17.70 19.65
CA TYR A 87 -5.48 -18.85 18.78
C TYR A 87 -6.77 -19.59 19.13
N ARG A 88 -7.53 -19.94 18.10
CA ARG A 88 -8.74 -20.78 18.22
C ARG A 88 -8.48 -22.18 17.67
N PRO A 89 -8.80 -23.25 18.42
CA PRO A 89 -8.70 -24.61 17.91
C PRO A 89 -9.79 -24.88 16.87
N TYR A 90 -9.42 -25.50 15.77
CA TYR A 90 -10.28 -25.92 14.68
C TYR A 90 -9.96 -27.38 14.34
N ARG A 91 -10.96 -28.25 14.38
CA ARG A 91 -10.79 -29.66 13.99
C ARG A 91 -11.28 -29.87 12.58
N GLN A 92 -10.38 -30.27 11.68
CA GLN A 92 -10.73 -30.63 10.31
C GLN A 92 -10.09 -31.97 9.95
N ASN A 93 -10.89 -32.91 9.45
CA ASN A 93 -10.42 -34.25 9.04
C ASN A 93 -9.63 -35.00 10.13
N GLY A 94 -9.98 -34.81 11.40
CA GLY A 94 -9.31 -35.45 12.54
C GLY A 94 -7.97 -34.81 12.94
N ARG A 95 -7.58 -33.69 12.32
CA ARG A 95 -6.39 -32.90 12.70
C ARG A 95 -6.80 -31.67 13.52
N ASP A 96 -5.98 -31.36 14.53
CA ASP A 96 -6.09 -30.12 15.31
C ASP A 96 -5.31 -29.01 14.61
N LEU A 97 -6.00 -27.91 14.33
CA LEU A 97 -5.45 -26.71 13.74
C LEU A 97 -5.72 -25.54 14.69
N TYR A 98 -4.79 -24.61 14.78
CA TYR A 98 -4.88 -23.42 15.59
C TYR A 98 -4.80 -22.20 14.69
N ILE A 99 -5.89 -21.44 14.65
CA ILE A 99 -6.02 -20.29 13.76
C ILE A 99 -5.85 -19.04 14.59
N GLN A 100 -4.90 -18.18 14.20
CA GLN A 100 -4.71 -16.88 14.83
C GLN A 100 -5.94 -16.00 14.56
N GLY A 101 -6.43 -15.31 15.59
CA GLY A 101 -7.55 -14.39 15.46
C GLY A 101 -7.57 -13.33 16.56
N ASP A 102 -8.61 -12.52 16.55
CA ASP A 102 -8.81 -11.47 17.54
C ASP A 102 -9.14 -12.04 18.93
N PRO A 103 -8.81 -11.30 20.01
CA PRO A 103 -9.12 -11.70 21.39
C PRO A 103 -10.61 -11.99 21.59
N PRO A 104 -10.95 -12.92 22.50
CA PRO A 104 -12.34 -13.21 22.83
C PRO A 104 -13.05 -11.95 23.30
N GLY A 105 -14.21 -11.65 22.70
CA GLY A 105 -15.00 -10.45 23.00
C GLY A 105 -14.71 -9.23 22.11
N ALA A 106 -13.62 -9.23 21.34
CA ALA A 106 -13.46 -8.31 20.22
C ALA A 106 -14.29 -8.88 19.04
N SER A 107 -15.60 -8.63 19.06
CA SER A 107 -16.38 -8.81 17.84
C SER A 107 -15.74 -7.93 16.77
N PRO A 108 -15.28 -8.45 15.62
CA PRO A 108 -14.99 -7.58 14.50
C PRO A 108 -16.32 -6.90 14.20
N GLN A 109 -16.41 -5.58 14.39
CA GLN A 109 -17.55 -4.78 13.94
C GLN A 109 -17.69 -5.09 12.45
N ARG A 110 -18.56 -6.02 12.09
CA ARG A 110 -18.91 -6.28 10.70
C ARG A 110 -19.47 -4.94 10.23
N PRO A 111 -18.85 -4.26 9.25
CA PRO A 111 -19.48 -3.10 8.67
C PRO A 111 -20.82 -3.59 8.13
N ILE A 112 -21.90 -3.13 8.75
CA ILE A 112 -23.26 -3.40 8.30
C ILE A 112 -23.29 -2.87 6.88
N LYS A 113 -23.24 -3.78 5.88
CA LYS A 113 -23.50 -3.41 4.50
C LYS A 113 -24.94 -2.94 4.47
N LYS A 114 -25.15 -1.63 4.56
CA LYS A 114 -26.43 -1.01 4.23
C LYS A 114 -26.57 -1.21 2.73
N ALA A 115 -27.43 -2.15 2.34
CA ALA A 115 -27.81 -2.29 0.95
C ALA A 115 -28.50 -1.00 0.49
N PRO A 116 -28.27 -0.58 -0.77
CA PRO A 116 -28.95 0.58 -1.36
C PRO A 116 -30.46 0.36 -1.52
#